data_AF-A0A517PNG9-F1
#
_entry.id   AF-A0A517PNG9-F1
#
_cell.length_a   1.000
_cell.length_b   1.000
_cell.length_c   1.000
_cell.angle_alpha   90.00
_cell.angle_beta   90.00
_cell.angle_gamma   90.00
#
_symmetry.space_group_name_H-M   'P 1'
#
loop_
_entity.id
_entity.type
_entity.pdbx_description
1 polymer ?
#
loop_
_entity_poly.entity_id
_entity_poly.type
_entity_poly.pdbx_seq_one_letter_code
_entity_poly.pdbx_strand_id
1 'polypeptide(L)'
;MAGLADRLPMLVELRSENREIVRANAADPKKDWNGSCSSTLASGLRFFAIADYFLNHDIASFQSQLSEAVKIRIEMFARSDKGEPIDGSYLTMLCYKSLFDALAACDMNRAEQLAAHLGGRTELEREHDHPFDYTLGYTLLAFVLHDQEQMQEWTPKFVDQCHKSKMTDFLGYGAVFQALISQDTAAVNDGLASIVQGHQKQSKGSGIFVSTDDELLCVWGLGMANLARAHGIPSEAVPPLIPRELLSPVNRRFE
;
A
#
# COMPACT_ATOMS: atom_id res chain seq x y z
N MET A 1 -12.00 7.13 23.87
CA MET A 1 -11.42 5.79 23.68
C MET A 1 -9.93 5.98 23.44
N ALA A 2 -9.08 5.16 24.07
CA ALA A 2 -7.64 5.20 23.83
C ALA A 2 -7.37 4.84 22.36
N GLY A 3 -6.53 5.60 21.66
CA GLY A 3 -6.23 5.40 20.24
C GLY A 3 -5.41 4.12 20.00
N LEU A 4 -5.07 3.80 18.75
CA LEU A 4 -4.11 2.71 18.52
C LEU A 4 -2.75 3.01 19.18
N ALA A 5 -2.30 4.27 19.16
CA ALA A 5 -1.02 4.70 19.72
C ALA A 5 -0.86 4.29 21.20
N ASP A 6 -1.90 4.50 22.02
CA ASP A 6 -1.88 4.17 23.45
C ASP A 6 -1.80 2.66 23.72
N ARG A 7 -2.34 1.85 22.80
CA ARG A 7 -2.41 0.38 22.92
C ARG A 7 -1.27 -0.33 22.22
N LEU A 8 -0.45 0.40 21.46
CA LEU A 8 0.55 -0.17 20.55
C LEU A 8 1.57 -1.07 21.28
N PRO A 9 2.17 -0.70 22.43
CA PRO A 9 3.14 -1.56 23.11
C PRO A 9 2.55 -2.93 23.50
N MET A 10 1.33 -2.94 24.06
CA MET A 10 0.62 -4.17 24.42
C MET A 10 0.30 -5.02 23.19
N LEU A 11 -0.10 -4.39 22.08
CA LEU A 11 -0.39 -5.11 20.83
C LEU A 11 0.87 -5.72 20.20
N VAL A 12 2.01 -5.03 20.30
CA VAL A 12 3.31 -5.55 19.88
C VAL A 12 3.68 -6.78 20.69
N GLU A 13 3.57 -6.73 22.02
CA GLU A 13 3.82 -7.87 22.90
C GLU A 13 2.95 -9.09 22.53
N LEU A 14 1.62 -8.90 22.48
CA LEU A 14 0.66 -9.96 22.15
C LEU A 14 0.91 -10.60 20.78
N ARG A 15 1.26 -9.79 19.77
CA ARG A 15 1.53 -10.31 18.41
C ARG A 15 2.91 -10.96 18.32
N SER A 16 3.88 -10.51 19.12
CA SER A 16 5.25 -11.05 19.09
C SER A 16 5.30 -12.49 19.59
N GLU A 17 4.48 -12.84 20.58
CA GLU A 17 4.36 -14.21 21.10
C GLU A 17 4.04 -15.25 20.01
N ASN A 18 3.32 -14.84 18.96
CA ASN A 18 2.87 -15.72 17.89
C ASN A 18 3.64 -15.55 16.58
N ARG A 19 4.58 -14.60 16.49
CA ARG A 19 5.25 -14.24 15.21
C ARG A 19 5.96 -15.43 14.58
N GLU A 20 6.76 -16.16 15.36
CA GLU A 20 7.51 -17.32 14.86
C GLU A 20 6.59 -18.50 14.51
N ILE A 21 5.47 -18.65 15.21
CA ILE A 21 4.47 -19.67 14.88
C ILE A 21 3.82 -19.36 13.53
N VAL A 22 3.42 -18.11 13.29
CA VAL A 22 2.84 -17.68 12.02
C VAL A 22 3.84 -17.85 10.88
N ARG A 23 5.11 -17.48 11.09
CA ARG A 23 6.19 -17.68 10.11
C ARG A 23 6.40 -19.15 9.80
N ALA A 24 6.45 -20.03 10.80
CA ALA A 24 6.57 -21.47 10.62
C ALA A 24 5.36 -22.07 9.88
N ASN A 25 4.16 -21.58 10.15
CA ASN A 25 2.94 -22.03 9.46
C ASN A 25 2.91 -21.60 7.99
N ALA A 26 3.34 -20.38 7.67
CA ALA A 26 3.46 -19.90 6.29
C ALA A 26 4.49 -20.69 5.47
N ALA A 27 5.53 -21.22 6.12
CA ALA A 27 6.55 -22.06 5.49
C ALA A 27 6.14 -23.54 5.33
N ASP A 28 5.02 -23.98 5.94
CA ASP A 28 4.54 -25.36 5.87
C ASP A 28 3.46 -25.49 4.77
N PRO A 29 3.74 -26.18 3.64
CA PRO A 29 2.79 -26.31 2.54
C PRO A 29 1.45 -26.94 2.93
N LYS A 30 1.39 -27.75 3.99
CA LYS A 30 0.14 -28.35 4.47
C LYS A 30 -0.71 -27.35 5.23
N LYS A 31 -0.11 -26.41 5.94
CA LYS A 31 -0.81 -25.38 6.71
C LYS A 31 -1.17 -24.17 5.88
N ASP A 32 -0.29 -23.80 4.95
CA ASP A 32 -0.49 -22.68 4.04
C ASP A 32 -0.96 -23.09 2.64
N TRP A 33 -1.72 -24.19 2.55
CA TRP A 33 -2.14 -24.78 1.28
C TRP A 33 -2.97 -23.82 0.41
N ASN A 34 -3.67 -22.87 1.02
CA ASN A 34 -4.47 -21.83 0.34
C ASN A 34 -3.90 -20.42 0.49
N GLY A 35 -2.70 -20.25 1.06
CA GLY A 35 -2.06 -18.95 1.26
C GLY A 35 -2.55 -18.15 2.48
N SER A 36 -3.41 -18.70 3.33
CA SER A 36 -3.96 -18.00 4.50
C SER A 36 -2.90 -17.63 5.54
N CYS A 37 -1.94 -18.52 5.81
CA CYS A 37 -0.85 -18.24 6.75
C CYS A 37 0.12 -17.21 6.15
N SER A 38 0.41 -17.28 4.85
CA SER A 38 1.21 -16.27 4.14
C SER A 38 0.55 -14.89 4.19
N SER A 39 -0.76 -14.80 3.93
CA SER A 39 -1.52 -13.56 4.04
C SER A 39 -1.51 -12.98 5.46
N THR A 40 -1.65 -13.83 6.47
CA THR A 40 -1.56 -13.45 7.89
C THR A 40 -0.16 -12.93 8.24
N LEU A 41 0.89 -13.60 7.78
CA LEU A 41 2.27 -13.19 7.99
C LEU A 41 2.55 -11.82 7.36
N ALA A 42 2.14 -11.60 6.11
CA ALA A 42 2.32 -10.33 5.43
C ALA A 42 1.65 -9.17 6.19
N SER A 43 0.40 -9.35 6.64
CA SER A 43 -0.30 -8.36 7.47
C SER A 43 0.38 -8.12 8.82
N GLY A 44 0.92 -9.18 9.44
CA GLY A 44 1.68 -9.08 10.68
C GLY A 44 2.97 -8.27 10.52
N LEU A 45 3.73 -8.53 9.45
CA LEU A 45 4.96 -7.80 9.12
C LEU A 45 4.69 -6.32 8.85
N ARG A 46 3.60 -5.98 8.14
CA ARG A 46 3.19 -4.58 7.97
C ARG A 46 2.94 -3.89 9.31
N PHE A 47 2.19 -4.53 10.20
CA PHE A 47 1.94 -3.99 11.53
C PHE A 47 3.24 -3.74 12.31
N PHE A 48 4.15 -4.71 12.34
CA PHE A 48 5.41 -4.58 13.05
C PHE A 48 6.33 -3.54 12.42
N ALA A 49 6.34 -3.39 11.09
CA ALA A 49 7.07 -2.32 10.42
C ALA A 49 6.68 -0.94 10.97
N ILE A 50 5.38 -0.64 11.01
CA ILE A 50 4.84 0.63 11.50
C ILE A 50 5.08 0.78 13.00
N ALA A 51 4.92 -0.30 13.77
CA ALA A 51 5.13 -0.28 15.22
C ALA A 51 6.59 -0.01 15.59
N ASP A 52 7.55 -0.67 14.92
CA ASP A 52 8.98 -0.49 15.14
C ASP A 52 9.42 0.95 14.81
N TYR A 53 8.89 1.50 13.72
CA TYR A 53 9.10 2.91 13.40
C TYR A 53 8.49 3.83 14.46
N PHE A 54 7.22 3.62 14.83
CA PHE A 54 6.51 4.54 15.72
C PHE A 54 7.07 4.53 17.15
N LEU A 55 7.46 3.36 17.67
CA LEU A 55 7.96 3.22 19.05
C LEU A 55 9.46 3.51 19.17
N ASN A 56 10.25 3.09 18.18
CA ASN A 56 11.71 3.08 18.29
C ASN A 56 12.42 3.89 17.20
N HIS A 57 11.68 4.51 16.27
CA HIS A 57 12.22 5.17 15.08
C HIS A 57 13.11 4.24 14.23
N ASP A 58 12.83 2.94 14.21
CA ASP A 58 13.61 1.96 13.45
C ASP A 58 13.20 1.93 11.97
N ILE A 59 13.84 2.80 11.18
CA ILE A 59 13.61 2.92 9.74
C ILE A 59 14.03 1.66 8.97
N ALA A 60 15.11 1.00 9.40
CA ALA A 60 15.61 -0.19 8.71
C ALA A 60 14.64 -1.37 8.88
N SER A 61 14.10 -1.54 10.08
CA SER A 61 13.06 -2.52 10.36
C SER A 61 11.78 -2.20 9.58
N PHE A 62 11.35 -0.93 9.55
CA PHE A 62 10.20 -0.49 8.76
C PHE A 62 10.31 -0.91 7.28
N GLN A 63 11.42 -0.56 6.63
CA GLN A 63 11.63 -0.85 5.20
C GLN A 63 11.74 -2.35 4.93
N SER A 64 12.54 -3.07 5.72
CA SER A 64 12.76 -4.50 5.50
C SER A 64 11.50 -5.34 5.72
N GLN A 65 10.69 -5.02 6.72
CA GLN A 65 9.46 -5.76 7.02
C GLN A 65 8.34 -5.49 6.00
N LEU A 66 8.17 -4.25 5.54
CA LEU A 66 7.24 -3.95 4.44
C LEU A 66 7.68 -4.63 3.13
N SER A 67 8.98 -4.55 2.79
CA SER A 67 9.54 -5.24 1.63
C SER A 67 9.33 -6.76 1.69
N GLU A 68 9.50 -7.38 2.87
CA GLU A 68 9.21 -8.80 3.09
C GLU A 68 7.72 -9.13 2.96
N ALA A 69 6.84 -8.30 3.52
CA ALA A 69 5.39 -8.48 3.37
C ALA A 69 4.96 -8.51 1.89
N VAL A 70 5.52 -7.62 1.08
CA VAL A 70 5.28 -7.58 -0.38
C VAL A 70 5.85 -8.81 -1.07
N LYS A 71 7.06 -9.26 -0.68
CA LYS A 71 7.65 -10.48 -1.23
C LYS A 71 6.73 -11.69 -1.04
N ILE A 72 6.12 -11.83 0.14
CA ILE A 72 5.18 -12.92 0.42
C ILE A 72 3.97 -12.84 -0.51
N ARG A 73 3.43 -11.64 -0.77
CA ARG A 73 2.33 -11.45 -1.72
C ARG A 73 2.71 -11.87 -3.15
N ILE A 74 3.89 -11.48 -3.62
CA ILE A 74 4.42 -11.90 -4.93
C ILE A 74 4.54 -13.43 -5.00
N GLU A 75 5.08 -14.05 -3.95
CA GLU A 75 5.22 -15.51 -3.88
C GLU A 75 3.85 -16.23 -3.92
N MET A 76 2.80 -15.64 -3.32
CA MET A 76 1.44 -16.18 -3.41
C MET A 76 0.89 -16.16 -4.85
N PHE A 77 1.09 -15.07 -5.59
CA PHE A 77 0.74 -15.02 -7.02
C PHE A 77 1.51 -16.09 -7.80
N ALA A 78 2.83 -16.18 -7.60
CA ALA A 78 3.66 -17.17 -8.29
C ALA A 78 3.28 -18.62 -7.96
N ARG A 79 2.78 -18.91 -6.76
CA ARG A 79 2.24 -20.23 -6.38
C ARG A 79 0.94 -20.53 -7.12
N SER A 80 0.03 -19.56 -7.19
CA SER A 80 -1.21 -19.69 -7.96
C SER A 80 -0.94 -19.92 -9.46
N ASP A 81 0.01 -19.18 -10.05
CA ASP A 81 0.42 -19.33 -11.45
C ASP A 81 1.00 -20.73 -11.75
N LYS A 82 1.53 -21.42 -10.73
CA LYS A 82 2.00 -22.82 -10.80
C LYS A 82 0.90 -23.86 -10.57
N GLY A 83 -0.34 -23.43 -10.37
CA GLY A 83 -1.50 -24.29 -10.16
C GLY A 83 -1.79 -24.65 -8.70
N GLU A 84 -1.15 -24.00 -7.72
CA GLU A 84 -1.55 -24.18 -6.31
C GLU A 84 -2.92 -23.52 -6.05
N PRO A 85 -3.79 -24.15 -5.23
CA PRO A 85 -5.15 -23.67 -4.96
C PRO A 85 -5.16 -22.54 -3.93
N ILE A 86 -4.48 -21.44 -4.24
CA ILE A 86 -4.52 -20.22 -3.43
C ILE A 86 -5.93 -19.65 -3.45
N ASP A 87 -6.44 -19.21 -2.29
CA ASP A 87 -7.76 -18.61 -2.18
C ASP A 87 -7.84 -17.35 -3.06
N GLY A 88 -8.87 -17.28 -3.90
CA GLY A 88 -9.05 -16.19 -4.86
C GLY A 88 -9.10 -14.81 -4.21
N SER A 89 -9.60 -14.71 -2.96
CA SER A 89 -9.62 -13.45 -2.20
C SER A 89 -8.22 -12.87 -1.92
N TYR A 90 -7.16 -13.67 -2.03
CA TYR A 90 -5.78 -13.22 -1.92
C TYR A 90 -5.13 -12.88 -3.27
N LEU A 91 -5.85 -13.01 -4.38
CA LEU A 91 -5.35 -12.83 -5.75
C LEU A 91 -6.10 -11.73 -6.53
N THR A 92 -6.98 -10.98 -5.85
CA THR A 92 -7.81 -9.91 -6.45
C THR A 92 -7.06 -8.58 -6.52
N MET A 93 -7.68 -7.55 -7.13
CA MET A 93 -7.07 -6.23 -7.18
C MET A 93 -6.87 -5.61 -5.80
N LEU A 94 -7.58 -6.04 -4.76
CA LEU A 94 -7.35 -5.56 -3.38
C LEU A 94 -5.90 -5.67 -2.91
N CYS A 95 -5.10 -6.55 -3.53
CA CYS A 95 -3.66 -6.64 -3.29
C CYS A 95 -2.87 -5.40 -3.75
N TYR A 96 -3.47 -4.45 -4.50
CA TYR A 96 -2.86 -3.15 -4.82
C TYR A 96 -2.40 -2.41 -3.57
N LYS A 97 -3.03 -2.66 -2.41
CA LYS A 97 -2.65 -2.04 -1.13
C LYS A 97 -1.18 -2.34 -0.81
N SER A 98 -0.69 -3.53 -1.14
CA SER A 98 0.71 -3.90 -0.96
C SER A 98 1.68 -3.21 -1.93
N LEU A 99 1.21 -2.57 -3.01
CA LEU A 99 2.05 -1.66 -3.79
C LEU A 99 2.44 -0.44 -2.96
N PHE A 100 1.53 0.10 -2.13
CA PHE A 100 1.88 1.17 -1.22
C PHE A 100 2.94 0.75 -0.21
N ASP A 101 2.90 -0.49 0.27
CA ASP A 101 3.89 -1.05 1.20
C ASP A 101 5.27 -1.09 0.55
N ALA A 102 5.34 -1.55 -0.70
CA ALA A 102 6.59 -1.58 -1.47
C ALA A 102 7.15 -0.17 -1.68
N LEU A 103 6.29 0.76 -2.07
CA LEU A 103 6.67 2.16 -2.31
C LEU A 103 7.10 2.86 -1.01
N ALA A 104 6.38 2.63 0.10
CA ALA A 104 6.75 3.14 1.43
C ALA A 104 8.07 2.55 1.92
N ALA A 105 8.36 1.28 1.60
CA ALA A 105 9.65 0.64 1.84
C ALA A 105 10.79 1.16 0.96
N CYS A 106 10.51 2.09 0.03
CA CYS A 106 11.45 2.55 -1.00
C CYS A 106 11.93 1.41 -1.93
N ASP A 107 11.13 0.37 -2.12
CA ASP A 107 11.46 -0.83 -2.90
C ASP A 107 10.68 -0.85 -4.23
N MET A 108 11.07 0.03 -5.15
CA MET A 108 10.40 0.16 -6.45
C MET A 108 10.46 -1.14 -7.26
N ASN A 109 11.56 -1.90 -7.17
CA ASN A 109 11.69 -3.16 -7.88
C ASN A 109 10.62 -4.17 -7.43
N ARG A 110 10.31 -4.24 -6.12
CA ARG A 110 9.20 -5.07 -5.63
C ARG A 110 7.84 -4.52 -6.00
N ALA A 111 7.67 -3.21 -6.03
CA ALA A 111 6.44 -2.59 -6.50
C ALA A 111 6.16 -3.01 -7.96
N GLU A 112 7.14 -2.90 -8.85
CA GLU A 112 7.06 -3.33 -10.25
C GLU A 112 6.77 -4.83 -10.39
N GLN A 113 7.47 -5.68 -9.62
CA GLN A 113 7.23 -7.13 -9.63
C GLN A 113 5.79 -7.47 -9.21
N LEU A 114 5.30 -6.88 -8.11
CA LEU A 114 3.92 -7.11 -7.67
C LEU A 114 2.93 -6.57 -8.70
N ALA A 115 3.15 -5.36 -9.23
CA ALA A 115 2.27 -4.74 -10.22
C ALA A 115 2.15 -5.60 -11.49
N ALA A 116 3.23 -6.25 -11.94
CA ALA A 116 3.22 -7.17 -13.07
C ALA A 116 2.34 -8.42 -12.85
N HIS A 117 2.06 -8.77 -11.59
CA HIS A 117 1.13 -9.83 -11.22
C HIS A 117 -0.27 -9.31 -10.87
N LEU A 118 -0.55 -8.01 -10.91
CA LEU A 118 -1.89 -7.50 -10.59
C LEU A 118 -2.70 -7.29 -11.86
N GLY A 119 -4.01 -7.48 -11.76
CA GLY A 119 -4.96 -7.25 -12.86
C GLY A 119 -5.14 -8.45 -13.79
N GLY A 120 -6.03 -8.26 -14.76
CA GLY A 120 -6.29 -9.21 -15.84
C GLY A 120 -7.19 -10.39 -15.48
N ARG A 121 -7.72 -10.46 -14.24
CA ARG A 121 -8.57 -11.57 -13.76
C ARG A 121 -10.02 -11.13 -13.66
N THR A 122 -10.59 -10.70 -14.79
CA THR A 122 -11.89 -10.01 -14.85
C THR A 122 -12.99 -10.69 -14.04
N GLU A 123 -13.13 -12.01 -14.12
CA GLU A 123 -14.17 -12.75 -13.40
C GLU A 123 -13.97 -12.67 -11.88
N LEU A 124 -12.76 -12.92 -11.41
CA LEU A 124 -12.39 -12.91 -10.00
C LEU A 124 -12.48 -11.50 -9.42
N GLU A 125 -11.96 -10.52 -10.14
CA GLU A 125 -11.95 -9.11 -9.74
C GLU A 125 -13.37 -8.56 -9.66
N ARG A 126 -14.25 -8.91 -10.60
CA ARG A 126 -15.65 -8.49 -10.55
C ARG A 126 -16.42 -9.08 -9.36
N GLU A 127 -16.06 -10.29 -8.93
CA GLU A 127 -16.71 -10.95 -7.79
C GLU A 127 -16.32 -10.32 -6.46
N HIS A 128 -15.05 -9.91 -6.31
CA HIS A 128 -14.48 -9.57 -5.01
C HIS A 128 -14.10 -8.09 -4.84
N ASP A 129 -13.82 -7.37 -5.93
CA ASP A 129 -13.32 -6.00 -5.83
C ASP A 129 -14.48 -4.99 -5.84
N HIS A 130 -14.48 -4.13 -4.82
CA HIS A 130 -15.36 -2.97 -4.82
C HIS A 130 -14.91 -2.01 -5.94
N PRO A 131 -15.81 -1.32 -6.66
CA PRO A 131 -15.44 -0.46 -7.80
C PRO A 131 -14.38 0.62 -7.47
N PHE A 132 -14.39 1.13 -6.23
CA PHE A 132 -13.34 2.02 -5.73
C PHE A 132 -11.96 1.35 -5.72
N ASP A 133 -11.85 0.16 -5.11
CA ASP A 133 -10.60 -0.60 -5.03
C ASP A 133 -10.11 -1.01 -6.42
N TYR A 134 -11.03 -1.41 -7.30
CA TYR A 134 -10.72 -1.74 -8.68
C TYR A 134 -10.07 -0.56 -9.41
N THR A 135 -10.73 0.61 -9.40
CA THR A 135 -10.20 1.79 -10.11
C THR A 135 -8.90 2.31 -9.50
N LEU A 136 -8.78 2.39 -8.17
CA LEU A 136 -7.55 2.80 -7.51
C LEU A 136 -6.39 1.84 -7.80
N GLY A 137 -6.66 0.53 -7.77
CA GLY A 137 -5.66 -0.49 -8.04
C GLY A 137 -5.09 -0.40 -9.45
N TYR A 138 -5.96 -0.31 -10.47
CA TYR A 138 -5.53 -0.16 -11.86
C TYR A 138 -4.81 1.17 -12.11
N THR A 139 -5.27 2.27 -11.49
CA THR A 139 -4.54 3.55 -11.57
C THR A 139 -3.14 3.40 -10.98
N LEU A 140 -3.00 2.94 -9.74
CA LEU A 140 -1.69 2.80 -9.09
C LEU A 140 -0.76 1.88 -9.86
N LEU A 141 -1.27 0.75 -10.36
CA LEU A 141 -0.54 -0.18 -11.21
C LEU A 141 0.04 0.51 -12.45
N ALA A 142 -0.76 1.32 -13.16
CA ALA A 142 -0.29 2.03 -14.35
C ALA A 142 0.88 2.98 -14.04
N PHE A 143 0.83 3.67 -12.88
CA PHE A 143 1.93 4.53 -12.46
C PHE A 143 3.17 3.77 -12.02
N VAL A 144 3.02 2.62 -11.37
CA VAL A 144 4.15 1.77 -10.97
C VAL A 144 4.83 1.14 -12.18
N LEU A 145 4.07 0.72 -13.19
CA LEU A 145 4.60 0.11 -14.42
C LEU A 145 5.05 1.12 -15.48
N HIS A 146 4.91 2.42 -15.21
CA HIS A 146 5.22 3.49 -16.16
C HIS A 146 4.43 3.41 -17.49
N ASP A 147 3.23 2.82 -17.49
CA ASP A 147 2.36 2.72 -18.66
C ASP A 147 1.57 4.01 -18.88
N GLN A 148 2.09 4.88 -19.76
CA GLN A 148 1.54 6.22 -20.01
C GLN A 148 0.11 6.20 -20.56
N GLU A 149 -0.23 5.22 -21.40
CA GLU A 149 -1.59 5.11 -21.95
C GLU A 149 -2.57 4.76 -20.82
N GLN A 150 -2.22 3.78 -20.00
CA GLN A 150 -3.04 3.35 -18.88
C GLN A 150 -3.11 4.43 -17.76
N MET A 151 -2.05 5.21 -17.53
CA MET A 151 -2.09 6.35 -16.62
C MET A 151 -3.15 7.37 -17.04
N GLN A 152 -3.17 7.74 -18.33
CA GLN A 152 -4.15 8.68 -18.88
C GLN A 152 -5.57 8.12 -18.86
N GLU A 153 -5.72 6.81 -19.08
CA GLU A 153 -7.02 6.14 -19.09
C GLU A 153 -7.62 6.01 -17.68
N TRP A 154 -6.85 5.55 -16.70
CA TRP A 154 -7.37 5.19 -15.38
C TRP A 154 -7.49 6.36 -14.41
N THR A 155 -6.64 7.38 -14.53
CA THR A 155 -6.69 8.55 -13.63
C THR A 155 -8.07 9.22 -13.59
N PRO A 156 -8.69 9.62 -14.73
CA PRO A 156 -10.02 10.22 -14.70
C PRO A 156 -11.11 9.24 -14.21
N LYS A 157 -10.99 7.93 -14.53
CA LYS A 157 -11.94 6.91 -14.06
C LYS A 157 -11.94 6.79 -12.54
N PHE A 158 -10.76 6.84 -11.92
CA PHE A 158 -10.62 6.81 -10.47
C PHE A 158 -11.24 8.06 -9.82
N VAL A 159 -10.95 9.26 -10.35
CA VAL A 159 -11.54 10.51 -9.86
C VAL A 159 -13.08 10.47 -9.94
N ASP A 160 -13.62 10.03 -11.08
CA ASP A 160 -15.06 9.84 -11.26
C ASP A 160 -15.63 8.83 -10.25
N GLN A 161 -14.91 7.74 -9.99
CA GLN A 161 -15.34 6.72 -9.04
C GLN A 161 -15.34 7.21 -7.60
N CYS A 162 -14.37 8.04 -7.20
CA CYS A 162 -14.38 8.73 -5.91
C CYS A 162 -15.66 9.54 -5.71
N HIS A 163 -16.11 10.28 -6.74
CA HIS A 163 -17.36 11.02 -6.69
C HIS A 163 -18.58 10.09 -6.64
N LYS A 164 -18.65 9.08 -7.52
CA LYS A 164 -19.77 8.13 -7.59
C LYS A 164 -19.98 7.37 -6.29
N SER A 165 -18.90 6.89 -5.67
CA SER A 165 -18.93 6.16 -4.39
C SER A 165 -18.96 7.07 -3.16
N LYS A 166 -18.99 8.40 -3.31
CA LYS A 166 -18.87 9.38 -2.22
C LYS A 166 -17.59 9.19 -1.38
N MET A 167 -16.54 8.64 -1.98
CA MET A 167 -15.21 8.45 -1.38
C MET A 167 -14.32 9.67 -1.62
N THR A 168 -14.85 10.86 -1.32
CA THR A 168 -14.20 12.15 -1.66
C THR A 168 -12.92 12.41 -0.86
N ASP A 169 -12.73 11.74 0.27
CA ASP A 169 -11.49 11.82 1.06
C ASP A 169 -10.28 11.23 0.32
N PHE A 170 -10.49 10.51 -0.78
CA PHE A 170 -9.43 9.93 -1.61
C PHE A 170 -9.11 10.76 -2.86
N LEU A 171 -9.75 11.92 -3.07
CA LEU A 171 -9.49 12.76 -4.24
C LEU A 171 -8.04 13.27 -4.30
N GLY A 172 -7.36 13.38 -3.15
CA GLY A 172 -5.94 13.73 -3.10
C GLY A 172 -5.06 12.76 -3.90
N TYR A 173 -5.38 11.46 -3.92
CA TYR A 173 -4.66 10.48 -4.74
C TYR A 173 -4.81 10.79 -6.24
N GLY A 174 -6.03 11.16 -6.67
CA GLY A 174 -6.30 11.56 -8.05
C GLY A 174 -5.55 12.82 -8.45
N ALA A 175 -5.44 13.79 -7.53
CA ALA A 175 -4.64 14.99 -7.75
C ALA A 175 -3.15 14.67 -7.92
N VAL A 176 -2.57 13.78 -7.10
CA VAL A 176 -1.17 13.37 -7.26
C VAL A 176 -0.96 12.62 -8.58
N PHE A 177 -1.84 11.68 -8.95
CA PHE A 177 -1.76 11.00 -10.25
C PHE A 177 -1.81 11.97 -11.44
N GLN A 178 -2.75 12.92 -11.41
CA GLN A 178 -2.86 13.93 -12.45
C GLN A 178 -1.61 14.82 -12.52
N ALA A 179 -1.05 15.21 -11.36
CA ALA A 179 0.16 16.00 -11.27
C ALA A 179 1.40 15.27 -11.76
N LEU A 180 1.47 13.94 -11.57
CA LEU A 180 2.53 13.09 -12.13
C LEU A 180 2.48 13.07 -13.66
N ILE A 181 1.29 12.97 -14.25
CA ILE A 181 1.12 13.03 -15.72
C ILE A 181 1.56 14.40 -16.25
N SER A 182 1.22 15.49 -15.56
CA SER A 182 1.57 16.86 -15.98
C SER A 182 2.97 17.30 -15.54
N GLN A 183 3.72 16.45 -14.82
CA GLN A 183 5.03 16.76 -14.24
C GLN A 183 5.02 18.03 -13.35
N ASP A 184 3.92 18.26 -12.63
CA ASP A 184 3.73 19.45 -11.79
C ASP A 184 4.11 19.16 -10.33
N THR A 185 5.28 19.67 -9.92
CA THR A 185 5.81 19.51 -8.57
C THR A 185 4.93 20.18 -7.50
N ALA A 186 4.36 21.35 -7.78
CA ALA A 186 3.52 22.05 -6.81
C ALA A 186 2.22 21.28 -6.59
N ALA A 187 1.59 20.84 -7.68
CA ALA A 187 0.36 20.05 -7.62
C ALA A 187 0.56 18.68 -6.95
N VAL A 188 1.74 18.05 -7.08
CA VAL A 188 2.07 16.83 -6.31
C VAL A 188 2.02 17.11 -4.81
N ASN A 189 2.64 18.20 -4.35
CA ASN A 189 2.70 18.52 -2.92
C ASN A 189 1.32 18.93 -2.35
N ASP A 190 0.54 19.70 -3.11
CA ASP A 190 -0.85 20.01 -2.76
C ASP A 190 -1.72 18.74 -2.67
N GLY A 191 -1.53 17.82 -3.62
CA GLY A 191 -2.17 16.50 -3.63
C GLY A 191 -1.80 15.66 -2.41
N LEU A 192 -0.52 15.59 -2.03
CA LEU A 192 -0.06 14.88 -0.83
C LEU A 192 -0.65 15.47 0.46
N ALA A 193 -0.72 16.80 0.56
CA ALA A 193 -1.39 17.46 1.68
C ALA A 193 -2.88 17.07 1.74
N SER A 194 -3.55 16.99 0.59
CA SER A 194 -4.94 16.53 0.48
C SER A 194 -5.11 15.07 0.90
N ILE A 195 -4.19 14.17 0.50
CA ILE A 195 -4.18 12.77 0.95
C ILE A 195 -4.13 12.69 2.47
N VAL A 196 -3.23 13.46 3.11
CA VAL A 196 -3.11 13.46 4.57
C VAL A 196 -4.38 13.96 5.25
N GLN A 197 -5.02 15.00 4.72
CA GLN A 197 -6.31 15.48 5.24
C GLN A 197 -7.41 14.42 5.14
N GLY A 198 -7.48 13.72 3.99
CA GLY A 198 -8.41 12.61 3.78
C GLY A 198 -8.15 11.45 4.74
N HIS A 199 -6.88 11.07 4.88
CA HIS A 199 -6.41 10.02 5.80
C HIS A 199 -6.82 10.30 7.25
N GLN A 200 -6.62 11.54 7.72
CA GLN A 200 -7.01 11.95 9.07
C GLN A 200 -8.51 11.85 9.33
N LYS A 201 -9.35 12.09 8.31
CA LYS A 201 -10.81 11.89 8.42
C LYS A 201 -11.15 10.40 8.46
N GLN A 202 -10.49 9.61 7.62
CA GLN A 202 -10.67 8.15 7.53
C GLN A 202 -10.08 7.39 8.73
N SER A 203 -9.27 8.04 9.57
CA SER A 203 -8.74 7.49 10.82
C SER A 203 -9.62 7.80 12.04
N LYS A 204 -10.85 8.30 11.84
CA LYS A 204 -11.79 8.66 12.93
C LYS A 204 -13.18 8.09 12.67
N GLY A 205 -13.95 7.94 13.75
CA GLY A 205 -15.36 7.54 13.68
C GLY A 205 -15.54 6.15 13.06
N SER A 206 -16.19 6.10 11.89
CA SER A 206 -16.40 4.87 11.10
C SER A 206 -15.54 4.83 9.83
N GLY A 207 -14.45 5.59 9.80
CA GLY A 207 -13.52 5.60 8.67
C GLY A 207 -12.73 4.31 8.51
N ILE A 208 -12.19 4.07 7.32
CA ILE A 208 -11.57 2.77 6.97
C ILE A 208 -10.24 2.48 7.67
N PHE A 209 -9.58 3.52 8.20
CA PHE A 209 -8.29 3.39 8.91
C PHE A 209 -8.47 3.35 10.42
N VAL A 210 -9.71 3.39 10.93
CA VAL A 210 -9.97 3.29 12.36
C VAL A 210 -9.58 1.90 12.86
N SER A 211 -8.83 1.87 13.97
CA SER A 211 -8.26 0.68 14.61
C SER A 211 -7.31 -0.14 13.73
N THR A 212 -6.76 0.45 12.68
CA THR A 212 -5.68 -0.15 11.88
C THR A 212 -4.36 0.59 12.14
N ASP A 213 -3.26 -0.07 11.80
CA ASP A 213 -1.89 0.48 11.83
C ASP A 213 -1.74 1.80 11.07
N ASP A 214 -2.60 2.04 10.08
CA ASP A 214 -2.69 3.30 9.35
C ASP A 214 -3.14 4.49 10.22
N GLU A 215 -3.69 4.31 11.44
CA GLU A 215 -3.91 5.44 12.38
C GLU A 215 -2.60 6.16 12.74
N LEU A 216 -1.48 5.44 12.74
CA LEU A 216 -0.18 5.93 13.23
C LEU A 216 0.65 6.59 12.13
N LEU A 217 0.49 6.13 10.90
CA LEU A 217 1.27 6.54 9.74
C LEU A 217 0.41 6.44 8.48
N CYS A 218 0.46 7.45 7.60
CA CYS A 218 -0.24 7.40 6.32
C CYS A 218 0.61 6.62 5.31
N VAL A 219 0.65 5.29 5.41
CA VAL A 219 1.52 4.46 4.56
C VAL A 219 1.18 4.61 3.08
N TRP A 220 -0.11 4.74 2.75
CA TRP A 220 -0.54 4.96 1.36
C TRP A 220 -0.06 6.32 0.84
N GLY A 221 -0.16 7.37 1.65
CA GLY A 221 0.37 8.70 1.29
C GLY A 221 1.90 8.71 1.19
N LEU A 222 2.60 8.00 2.08
CA LEU A 222 4.05 7.80 2.01
C LEU A 222 4.44 7.05 0.73
N GLY A 223 3.69 6.01 0.37
CA GLY A 223 3.86 5.30 -0.90
C GLY A 223 3.68 6.22 -2.11
N MET A 224 2.66 7.09 -2.11
CA MET A 224 2.48 8.10 -3.16
C MET A 224 3.62 9.12 -3.22
N ALA A 225 4.12 9.57 -2.07
CA ALA A 225 5.25 10.50 -2.02
C ALA A 225 6.52 9.86 -2.63
N ASN A 226 6.78 8.59 -2.32
CA ASN A 226 7.92 7.85 -2.86
C ASN A 226 7.74 7.48 -4.34
N LEU A 227 6.51 7.21 -4.78
CA LEU A 227 6.17 7.05 -6.20
C LEU A 227 6.49 8.32 -6.98
N ALA A 228 6.07 9.49 -6.50
CA ALA A 228 6.38 10.75 -7.16
C ALA A 228 7.90 10.97 -7.31
N ARG A 229 8.66 10.63 -6.27
CA ARG A 229 10.13 10.73 -6.27
C ARG A 229 10.79 9.72 -7.20
N ALA A 230 10.19 8.53 -7.38
CA ALA A 230 10.62 7.55 -8.38
C ALA A 230 10.38 8.03 -9.82
N HIS A 231 9.36 8.87 -10.03
CA HIS A 231 9.06 9.58 -11.28
C HIS A 231 9.88 10.88 -11.45
N GLY A 232 10.89 11.12 -10.60
CA GLY A 232 11.75 12.30 -10.69
C GLY A 232 11.16 13.59 -10.14
N ILE A 233 9.95 13.56 -9.59
CA ILE A 233 9.29 14.74 -9.00
C ILE A 233 9.62 14.84 -7.51
N PRO A 234 10.24 15.93 -7.04
CA PRO A 234 10.45 16.14 -5.61
C PRO A 234 9.11 16.22 -4.87
N SER A 235 8.93 15.36 -3.86
CA SER A 235 7.82 15.46 -2.91
C SER A 235 8.31 15.88 -1.53
N GLU A 236 7.49 16.67 -0.84
CA GLU A 236 7.75 17.17 0.50
C GLU A 236 7.16 16.24 1.57
N ALA A 237 7.76 16.27 2.76
CA ALA A 237 7.21 15.61 3.93
C ALA A 237 5.95 16.33 4.42
N VAL A 238 5.00 15.58 4.95
CA VAL A 238 3.78 16.11 5.59
C VAL A 238 3.67 15.51 7.01
N PRO A 239 4.45 16.04 7.99
CA PRO A 239 4.52 15.46 9.33
C PRO A 239 3.20 15.57 10.11
N PRO A 240 2.93 14.65 11.05
CA PRO A 240 3.73 13.47 11.38
C PRO A 240 3.46 12.26 10.47
N LEU A 241 2.44 12.33 9.59
CA LEU A 241 1.90 11.16 8.88
C LEU A 241 2.69 10.76 7.63
N ILE A 242 3.46 11.67 7.04
CA ILE A 242 4.45 11.42 5.99
C ILE A 242 5.77 12.04 6.46
N PRO A 243 6.59 11.29 7.24
CA PRO A 243 7.83 11.80 7.82
C PRO A 243 8.96 11.86 6.78
N ARG A 244 9.86 12.83 6.94
CA ARG A 244 10.91 13.13 5.94
C ARG A 244 11.92 12.00 5.78
N GLU A 245 12.26 11.37 6.89
CA GLU A 245 13.24 10.29 7.02
C GLU A 245 12.82 8.99 6.33
N LEU A 246 11.53 8.82 6.00
CA LEU A 246 11.02 7.69 5.24
C LEU A 246 10.90 7.98 3.73
N LEU A 247 11.25 9.20 3.28
CA LEU A 247 11.23 9.53 1.87
C LEU A 247 12.49 9.04 1.17
N SER A 248 12.32 8.38 0.01
CA SER A 248 13.43 7.93 -0.84
C SER A 248 14.25 9.11 -1.38
N PRO A 249 15.45 8.92 -1.94
CA PRO A 249 16.05 9.94 -2.81
C PRO A 249 15.19 10.19 -4.06
N VAL A 250 15.22 11.40 -4.62
CA VAL A 250 14.56 11.66 -5.92
C VAL A 250 15.34 10.92 -7.00
N ASN A 251 14.69 9.98 -7.67
CA ASN A 251 15.31 9.18 -8.71
C ASN A 251 15.08 9.84 -10.06
N ARG A 252 16.15 10.35 -10.67
CA ARG A 252 16.13 10.91 -12.04
C ARG A 252 16.37 9.81 -13.08
N ARG A 253 15.80 8.62 -12.87
CA ARG A 253 16.05 7.43 -13.71
C ARG A 253 15.60 7.61 -15.17
N PHE A 254 14.82 8.65 -15.45
CA PHE A 254 14.23 8.95 -16.75
C PHE A 254 14.71 10.29 -17.35
N GLU A 255 15.80 10.88 -16.83
CA GLU A 255 16.55 11.96 -17.49
C GLU A 255 17.52 11.41 -18.55
#